data_AF-A0A348W772-F1
#
_entry.id   AF-A0A348W772-F1
#
_cell.length_a   1.000
_cell.length_b   1.000
_cell.length_c   1.000
_cell.angle_alpha   90.00
_cell.angle_beta   90.00
_cell.angle_gamma   90.00
#
_symmetry.space_group_name_H-M   'P 1'
#
loop_
_entity.id
_entity.type
_entity.pdbx_description
1 polymer ?
#
loop_
_entity_poly.entity_id
_entity_poly.type
_entity_poly.pdbx_seq_one_letter_code
_entity_poly.pdbx_strand_id
1 'polypeptide(L)' 'MRVQFADIWADYLRCHYGRAETVAYMFGVTFQTACNWLSGVSRPTGDKVMLEFASHPDRLLAHALTHLDRAA' A
#
# COMPACT_ATOMS: atom_id res chain seq x y z
N MET A 1 14.77 -2.06 4.20
CA MET A 1 14.35 -1.38 2.96
C MET A 1 13.26 -2.10 2.14
N ARG A 2 13.48 -3.28 1.53
CA ARG A 2 12.41 -3.96 0.74
C ARG A 2 11.24 -4.48 1.58
N VAL A 3 11.53 -5.14 2.71
CA VAL A 3 10.53 -5.69 3.64
C VAL A 3 9.70 -4.56 4.26
N GLN A 4 10.36 -3.50 4.75
CA GLN A 4 9.71 -2.30 5.29
C GLN A 4 8.67 -1.68 4.34
N PHE A 5 8.94 -1.59 3.04
CA PHE A 5 7.97 -0.96 2.13
C PHE A 5 6.74 -1.84 1.87
N ALA A 6 6.91 -3.17 1.84
CA ALA A 6 5.77 -4.07 1.70
C ALA A 6 4.88 -4.02 2.95
N ASP A 7 5.47 -3.91 4.14
CA ASP A 7 4.74 -3.79 5.41
C ASP A 7 3.98 -2.46 5.50
N ILE A 8 4.63 -1.33 5.17
CA ILE A 8 4.00 0.00 5.13
C ILE A 8 2.82 0.00 4.15
N TRP A 9 3.01 -0.59 2.97
CA TRP A 9 1.95 -0.66 1.98
C TRP A 9 0.79 -1.57 2.42
N ALA A 10 1.10 -2.72 3.03
CA ALA A 10 0.08 -3.62 3.55
C ALA A 10 -0.77 -2.94 4.62
N ASP A 11 -0.13 -2.23 5.56
CA ASP A 11 -0.82 -1.48 6.60
C ASP A 11 -1.69 -0.36 6.02
N TYR A 12 -1.13 0.42 5.09
CA TYR A 12 -1.86 1.45 4.35
C TYR A 12 -3.15 0.90 3.70
N LEU A 13 -3.02 -0.22 2.98
CA LEU A 13 -4.17 -0.84 2.31
C LEU A 13 -5.22 -1.32 3.32
N ARG A 14 -4.81 -1.90 4.45
CA ARG A 14 -5.76 -2.33 5.49
C ARG A 14 -6.48 -1.14 6.11
N CYS A 15 -5.80 -0.03 6.36
CA CYS A 15 -6.40 1.18 6.94
C CYS A 15 -7.39 1.88 6.00
N HIS A 16 -7.13 1.87 4.69
CA HIS A 16 -7.87 2.71 3.73
C HIS A 16 -8.80 1.95 2.78
N TYR A 17 -8.53 0.67 2.53
CA TYR A 17 -9.27 -0.15 1.57
C TYR A 17 -9.83 -1.44 2.21
N GLY A 18 -9.16 -1.98 3.23
CA GLY A 18 -9.62 -3.09 4.06
C GLY A 18 -9.45 -4.46 3.42
N ARG A 19 -10.27 -4.79 2.40
CA ARG A 19 -10.38 -6.15 1.83
C ARG A 19 -9.79 -6.28 0.42
N ALA A 20 -9.39 -7.50 0.07
CA ALA A 20 -8.65 -7.78 -1.16
C ALA A 20 -9.47 -7.49 -2.43
N GLU A 21 -10.78 -7.66 -2.41
CA GLU A 21 -11.67 -7.34 -3.53
C GLU A 21 -11.66 -5.84 -3.83
N THR A 22 -11.74 -5.01 -2.79
CA THR A 22 -11.69 -3.55 -2.91
C THR A 22 -10.33 -3.12 -3.44
N VAL A 23 -9.24 -3.67 -2.90
CA VAL A 23 -7.88 -3.37 -3.39
C VAL A 23 -7.71 -3.80 -4.85
N ALA A 24 -8.15 -4.99 -5.22
CA ALA A 24 -8.06 -5.49 -6.60
C ALA A 24 -8.80 -4.59 -7.58
N TYR A 25 -10.02 -4.18 -7.22
CA TYR A 25 -10.83 -3.27 -8.01
C TYR A 25 -10.18 -1.89 -8.15
N MET A 26 -9.84 -1.25 -7.03
CA MET A 26 -9.32 0.13 -7.02
C MET A 26 -7.98 0.26 -7.74
N PHE A 27 -7.11 -0.74 -7.59
CA PHE A 27 -5.78 -0.72 -8.19
C PHE A 27 -5.71 -1.41 -9.56
N GLY A 28 -6.80 -2.01 -10.05
CA GLY A 28 -6.84 -2.74 -11.32
C GLY A 28 -5.80 -3.86 -11.36
N VAL A 29 -5.75 -4.68 -10.31
CA VAL A 29 -4.85 -5.83 -10.19
C VAL A 29 -5.65 -7.10 -9.94
N THR A 30 -5.01 -8.26 -10.07
CA THR A 30 -5.67 -9.53 -9.75
C THR A 30 -5.96 -9.62 -8.25
N PHE A 31 -6.98 -10.42 -7.89
CA PHE A 31 -7.30 -10.72 -6.50
C PHE A 31 -6.09 -11.29 -5.74
N GLN A 32 -5.31 -12.18 -6.36
CA GLN A 32 -4.12 -12.74 -5.74
C GLN A 32 -3.05 -11.67 -5.47
N THR A 33 -2.84 -10.72 -6.38
CA THR A 33 -1.92 -9.59 -6.14
C THR A 33 -2.39 -8.74 -4.96
N ALA A 34 -3.69 -8.46 -4.86
CA ALA A 34 -4.25 -7.75 -3.72
C ALA A 34 -4.05 -8.51 -2.39
N CYS A 35 -4.28 -9.83 -2.37
CA CYS A 35 -3.98 -10.67 -1.21
C CYS A 35 -2.49 -10.63 -0.82
N ASN A 36 -1.59 -10.68 -1.81
CA ASN A 36 -0.15 -10.63 -1.58
C ASN A 36 0.27 -9.27 -1.00
N TRP A 37 -0.30 -8.17 -1.50
CA TRP A 37 -0.06 -6.82 -0.97
C TRP A 37 -0.60 -6.67 0.45
N LEU A 38 -1.84 -7.09 0.71
CA LEU A 38 -2.44 -7.04 2.04
C LEU A 38 -1.72 -7.93 3.06
N SER A 39 -0.99 -8.95 2.60
CA SER A 39 -0.19 -9.83 3.46
C SER A 39 1.27 -9.39 3.60
N GLY A 40 1.67 -8.30 2.94
CA GLY A 40 3.07 -7.83 2.93
C GLY A 40 4.04 -8.74 2.17
N VAL A 41 3.54 -9.74 1.42
CA VAL A 41 4.36 -10.69 0.65
C VAL A 41 5.02 -10.01 -0.54
N SER A 42 4.33 -9.06 -1.15
CA SER A 42 4.86 -8.25 -2.25
C SER A 42 4.46 -6.79 -2.10
N ARG A 43 5.10 -5.95 -2.90
CA ARG A 43 4.91 -4.50 -2.91
C ARG A 43 4.32 -4.04 -4.25
N PRO A 44 3.70 -2.84 -4.30
CA PRO A 44 3.23 -2.28 -5.54
C PRO A 44 4.41 -1.88 -6.43
N THR A 45 4.12 -1.75 -7.72
CA THR A 45 5.01 -1.10 -8.69
C THR A 45 4.91 0.42 -8.56
N GLY A 46 5.90 1.15 -9.10
CA GLY A 46 5.98 2.61 -8.94
C GLY A 46 4.80 3.37 -9.54
N ASP A 47 4.21 2.88 -10.64
CA ASP A 47 3.01 3.44 -11.26
C ASP A 47 1.80 3.39 -10.30
N LYS A 48 1.62 2.29 -9.56
CA LYS A 48 0.52 2.15 -8.59
C LYS A 48 0.68 3.10 -7.40
N VAL A 49 1.92 3.28 -6.94
CA VAL A 49 2.26 4.25 -5.89
C VAL A 49 2.01 5.69 -6.39
N MET A 50 2.42 6.00 -7.62
CA MET A 50 2.24 7.33 -8.21
C MET A 50 0.76 7.67 -8.42
N LEU A 51 -0.06 6.72 -8.87
CA LEU A 51 -1.51 6.92 -9.02
C LEU A 51 -2.20 7.16 -7.67
N GLU A 52 -1.81 6.42 -6.63
CA GLU A 52 -2.35 6.64 -5.29
C GLU A 52 -1.95 8.01 -4.75
N PHE A 53 -0.68 8.40 -4.92
CA PHE A 53 -0.19 9.71 -4.51
C PHE A 53 -0.88 10.85 -5.26
N ALA A 54 -1.11 10.70 -6.57
CA ALA A 54 -1.82 11.71 -7.35
C ALA A 54 -3.30 11.86 -6.92
N SER A 55 -3.92 10.76 -6.47
CA SER A 55 -5.32 10.75 -6.04
C SER A 55 -5.50 11.21 -4.59
N HIS A 56 -4.53 10.91 -3.73
CA HIS A 56 -4.57 11.19 -2.28
C HIS A 56 -3.17 11.64 -1.77
N PRO A 57 -2.69 12.82 -2.18
CA PRO A 57 -1.29 13.23 -1.95
C PRO A 57 -0.91 13.26 -0.46
N ASP A 58 -1.81 13.72 0.39
CA ASP A 58 -1.53 13.83 1.83
C ASP A 58 -1.57 12.48 2.55
N ARG A 59 -2.36 11.53 2.05
CA ARG A 59 -2.67 10.29 2.77
C ARG A 59 -1.49 9.32 2.76
N LEU A 60 -0.96 9.04 1.58
CA LEU A 60 0.10 8.05 1.42
C LEU A 60 1.42 8.52 2.07
N LEU A 61 1.76 9.81 1.90
CA LEU A 61 2.96 10.39 2.49
C LEU A 61 2.87 10.41 4.03
N ALA A 62 1.75 10.89 4.59
CA ALA A 62 1.58 10.92 6.05
C ALA A 62 1.64 9.52 6.68
N HIS A 63 1.05 8.53 6.01
CA HIS A 63 1.10 7.14 6.48
C HIS A 63 2.54 6.60 6.44
N ALA A 64 3.28 6.83 5.37
CA ALA A 64 4.67 6.38 5.25
C ALA A 64 5.58 7.03 6.31
N LEU A 65 5.44 8.34 6.57
CA LEU A 65 6.22 9.05 7.59
C LEU A 65 6.00 8.47 8.99
N THR A 66 4.76 8.13 9.33
CA THR A 66 4.43 7.51 10.64
C THR A 66 5.22 6.23 10.91
N HIS A 67 5.49 5.43 9.86
CA HIS A 67 6.27 4.20 9.98
C HIS A 67 7.78 4.44 9.96
N LEU A 68 8.26 5.51 9.29
CA LEU A 68 9.66 5.89 9.29
C LEU A 68 10.11 6.47 10.63
N ASP A 69 9.26 7.28 11.27
CA ASP A 69 9.54 7.88 12.58
C ASP A 69 9.61 6.83 13.70
N ARG A 70 8.90 5.70 13.56
CA ARG A 70 8.95 4.57 14.51
C ARG A 70 10.21 3.71 14.37
N ALA A 71 10.95 3.88 13.29
CA ALA A 71 12.16 3.10 13.00
C ALA A 71 13.46 3.83 13.36
N ALA A 72 13.37 5.09 13.82
CA ALA A 72 14.47 5.93 14.30
C ALA A 72 14.54 5.94 15.83
#